data_AF-A0A938Q162-F1
#
_entry.id   AF-A0A938Q162-F1
#
_cell.length_a   1.000
_cell.length_b   1.000
_cell.length_c   1.000
_cell.angle_alpha   90.00
_cell.angle_beta   90.00
_cell.angle_gamma   90.00
#
_symmetry.space_group_name_H-M   'P 1'
#
loop_
_entity.id
_entity.type
_entity.pdbx_description
1 polymer ?
#
loop_
_entity_poly.entity_id
_entity_poly.type
_entity_poly.pdbx_seq_one_letter_code
_entity_poly.pdbx_strand_id
1 'polypeptide(L)'
;MSRWLLPGIRLQQPDPCLPGSVGSTHMLHGKPDRRLRALSCLAALFGSIAGGFAATANAAIVAGRTPAAFEVSASGAATYRVPSWTPQGIGDVQLVLSLEYSSRSDNGVVGIGWSIGGLSTITRCNRTVAQDGRALGVALTLNDRFCYQGGQLKLVSGAYGQAGSVYATEVESFSRIEAIGTAGNGPASFRVTTKNGLVHEYGLSADARLTPGGGATVQTWALSFSAYRCDLDLATGRIRKKTRLK
;
A
#
# COMPACT_ATOMS: atom_id res chain seq x y z
N MET A 1 1.42 -57.99 14.02
CA MET A 1 1.37 -57.52 12.62
C MET A 1 0.51 -56.27 12.60
N SER A 2 1.11 -55.09 12.75
CA SER A 2 1.46 -54.15 11.66
C SER A 2 0.24 -53.32 11.20
N ARG A 3 0.12 -52.04 11.59
CA ARG A 3 0.46 -50.81 10.80
C ARG A 3 -0.61 -50.53 9.71
N TRP A 4 -1.29 -49.38 9.56
CA TRP A 4 -0.98 -47.97 9.78
C TRP A 4 -2.26 -47.10 9.80
N LEU A 5 -2.31 -46.08 10.66
CA LEU A 5 -3.13 -44.87 10.48
C LEU A 5 -2.16 -43.73 10.16
N LEU A 6 -2.30 -43.08 9.01
CA LEU A 6 -1.61 -41.82 8.72
C LEU A 6 -2.56 -40.66 9.08
N PRO A 7 -2.15 -39.71 9.94
CA PRO A 7 -2.91 -38.50 10.18
C PRO A 7 -2.60 -37.41 9.15
N GLY A 8 -3.60 -36.55 8.97
CA GLY A 8 -3.71 -35.43 8.03
C GLY A 8 -2.45 -34.64 7.69
N ILE A 9 -2.21 -34.52 6.39
CA ILE A 9 -1.47 -33.42 5.78
C ILE A 9 -2.46 -32.25 5.68
N ARG A 10 -2.43 -31.34 6.66
CA ARG A 10 -2.79 -29.94 6.37
C ARG A 10 -1.63 -29.37 5.58
N LEU A 11 -1.92 -28.82 4.41
CA LEU A 11 -1.01 -27.87 3.77
C LEU A 11 -0.92 -26.65 4.71
N GLN A 12 0.10 -26.65 5.57
CA GLN A 12 0.46 -25.50 6.37
C GLN A 12 0.92 -24.44 5.37
N GLN A 13 0.13 -23.38 5.16
CA GLN A 13 0.62 -22.17 4.52
C GLN A 13 1.89 -21.72 5.27
N PRO A 14 2.97 -21.35 4.56
CA PRO A 14 4.21 -20.94 5.22
C PRO A 14 3.92 -19.79 6.18
N ASP A 15 4.33 -19.98 7.44
CA ASP A 15 4.21 -18.97 8.47
C ASP A 15 5.01 -17.73 8.04
N PRO A 16 4.38 -16.55 7.87
CA PRO A 16 5.08 -15.34 7.41
C PRO A 16 6.06 -14.76 8.45
N CYS A 17 6.23 -15.44 9.60
CA CYS A 17 6.98 -14.96 10.75
C CYS A 17 8.32 -15.68 10.96
N LEU A 18 8.78 -16.49 10.00
CA LEU A 18 10.12 -17.08 10.04
C LEU A 18 10.98 -16.49 8.91
N PRO A 19 12.14 -15.89 9.20
CA PRO A 19 13.11 -15.59 8.16
C PRO A 19 13.54 -16.92 7.53
N GLY A 20 13.22 -17.10 6.25
CA GLY A 20 13.71 -18.23 5.47
C GLY A 20 15.24 -18.22 5.52
N SER A 21 15.84 -19.28 6.04
CA SER A 21 17.28 -19.48 6.00
C SER A 21 17.71 -19.59 4.54
N VAL A 22 18.21 -18.50 3.97
CA VAL A 22 18.85 -18.54 2.65
C VAL A 22 20.14 -19.35 2.82
N GLY A 23 20.14 -20.57 2.28
CA GLY A 23 21.32 -21.41 2.24
C GLY A 23 22.43 -20.73 1.44
N SER A 24 23.54 -20.44 2.10
CA SER A 24 24.78 -19.96 1.48
C SER A 24 25.26 -20.96 0.42
N THR A 25 25.00 -20.66 -0.85
CA THR A 25 25.64 -21.36 -1.96
C THR A 25 26.99 -20.68 -2.20
N HIS A 26 28.07 -21.41 -1.88
CA HIS A 26 29.45 -21.03 -2.16
C HIS A 26 29.62 -20.64 -3.64
N MET A 27 29.85 -19.35 -3.92
CA MET A 27 30.35 -18.92 -5.23
C MET A 27 31.87 -19.10 -5.26
N LEU A 28 32.33 -20.01 -6.12
CA LEU A 28 33.73 -20.22 -6.42
C LEU A 28 34.30 -18.98 -7.12
N HIS A 29 35.42 -18.49 -6.57
CA HIS A 29 36.24 -17.42 -7.10
C HIS A 29 36.83 -17.79 -8.47
N GLY A 30 36.31 -17.17 -9.55
CA GLY A 30 36.97 -17.16 -10.85
C GLY A 30 37.91 -15.96 -10.95
N LYS A 31 39.24 -16.19 -10.93
CA LYS A 31 40.25 -15.17 -11.27
C LYS A 31 40.18 -14.85 -12.77
N PRO A 32 40.16 -13.57 -13.19
CA PRO A 32 40.36 -13.22 -14.59
C PRO A 32 41.85 -13.13 -14.92
N ASP A 33 42.31 -14.04 -15.79
CA ASP A 33 43.66 -14.01 -16.36
C ASP A 33 43.85 -12.78 -17.25
N ARG A 34 44.78 -11.92 -16.84
CA ARG A 34 45.25 -10.77 -17.62
C ARG A 34 46.18 -11.25 -18.72
N ARG A 35 45.79 -11.14 -19.98
CA ARG A 35 46.73 -11.15 -21.10
C ARG A 35 46.69 -9.80 -21.83
N LEU A 36 47.65 -8.95 -21.47
CA LEU A 36 48.06 -7.80 -22.27
C LEU A 36 48.59 -8.30 -23.62
N ARG A 37 48.15 -7.68 -24.71
CA ARG A 37 48.94 -7.58 -25.94
C ARG A 37 48.92 -6.13 -26.40
N ALA A 38 50.06 -5.48 -26.19
CA ALA A 38 50.45 -4.24 -26.83
C ALA A 38 50.98 -4.56 -28.24
N LEU A 39 50.62 -3.72 -29.20
CA LEU A 39 51.22 -3.54 -30.53
C LEU A 39 50.48 -2.30 -31.11
N SER A 40 51.06 -1.35 -31.82
CA SER A 40 52.40 -0.83 -32.05
C SER A 40 52.15 0.34 -33.02
N CYS A 41 52.83 1.46 -32.82
CA CYS A 41 52.78 2.65 -33.66
C CYS A 41 52.83 2.37 -35.17
N LEU A 42 52.08 3.14 -35.95
CA LEU A 42 52.57 3.67 -37.23
C LEU A 42 51.94 5.03 -37.47
N ALA A 43 52.77 6.07 -37.31
CA ALA A 43 52.44 7.46 -37.59
C ALA A 43 52.46 7.68 -39.11
N ALA A 44 51.37 8.21 -39.66
CA ALA A 44 51.34 8.79 -40.99
C ALA A 44 51.02 10.29 -40.87
N LEU A 45 51.94 11.10 -41.36
CA LEU A 45 51.86 12.55 -41.51
C LEU A 45 50.71 12.93 -42.45
N PHE A 46 49.72 13.65 -41.94
CA PHE A 46 48.91 14.57 -42.72
C PHE A 46 48.74 15.86 -41.93
N GLY A 47 49.28 16.95 -42.47
CA GLY A 47 49.13 18.30 -41.93
C GLY A 47 47.73 18.88 -42.16
N SER A 48 47.49 20.01 -41.49
CA SER A 48 46.32 20.92 -41.59
C SER A 48 45.00 20.28 -41.14
N ILE A 49 44.21 20.82 -40.20
CA ILE A 49 43.80 22.20 -39.94
C ILE A 49 43.40 22.26 -38.44
N ALA A 50 43.92 23.21 -37.68
CA ALA A 50 43.44 23.47 -36.32
C ALA A 50 42.10 24.23 -36.37
N GLY A 51 41.03 23.52 -36.70
CA GLY A 51 39.66 23.97 -36.52
C GLY A 51 39.08 23.28 -35.31
N GLY A 52 39.11 23.94 -34.15
CA GLY A 52 38.45 23.45 -32.95
C GLY A 52 36.95 23.36 -33.20
N PHE A 53 36.44 22.19 -33.57
CA PHE A 53 35.05 21.87 -33.38
C PHE A 53 34.86 21.70 -31.88
N ALA A 54 34.43 22.78 -31.21
CA ALA A 54 33.72 22.63 -29.96
C ALA A 54 32.48 21.79 -30.30
N ALA A 55 32.53 20.49 -30.02
CA ALA A 55 31.33 19.69 -29.94
C ALA A 55 30.51 20.31 -28.81
N THR A 56 29.52 21.12 -29.16
CA THR A 56 28.40 21.35 -28.26
C THR A 56 27.79 19.98 -28.04
N ALA A 57 28.18 19.33 -26.94
CA ALA A 57 27.41 18.22 -26.43
C ALA A 57 26.05 18.81 -26.07
N ASN A 58 25.13 18.82 -27.03
CA ASN A 58 23.73 18.74 -26.73
C ASN A 58 23.60 17.39 -26.01
N ALA A 59 23.73 17.43 -24.69
CA ALA A 59 23.10 16.44 -23.85
C ALA A 59 21.62 16.57 -24.17
N ALA A 60 21.17 15.84 -25.19
CA ALA A 60 19.79 15.44 -25.27
C ALA A 60 19.57 14.73 -23.94
N ILE A 61 18.95 15.45 -23.00
CA ILE A 61 18.20 14.82 -21.94
C ILE A 61 17.26 13.87 -22.68
N VAL A 62 17.67 12.61 -22.78
CA VAL A 62 16.76 11.51 -23.06
C VAL A 62 15.87 11.50 -21.82
N ALA A 63 14.86 12.36 -21.82
CA ALA A 63 13.77 12.27 -20.88
C ALA A 63 13.17 10.90 -21.13
N GLY A 64 13.54 9.93 -20.28
CA GLY A 64 12.92 8.63 -20.30
C GLY A 64 11.42 8.84 -20.18
N ARG A 65 10.62 8.11 -20.96
CA ARG A 65 9.17 8.13 -20.79
C ARG A 65 8.88 7.56 -19.42
N THR A 66 8.17 8.30 -18.58
CA THR A 66 7.59 7.72 -17.36
C THR A 66 6.63 6.62 -17.80
N PRO A 67 6.83 5.36 -17.36
CA PRO A 67 5.91 4.28 -17.69
C PRO A 67 4.50 4.69 -17.28
N ALA A 68 3.54 4.52 -18.18
CA ALA A 68 2.15 4.84 -17.91
C ALA A 68 1.23 3.90 -18.69
N ALA A 69 0.06 3.62 -18.12
CA ALA A 69 -0.99 2.84 -18.75
C ALA A 69 -2.17 3.74 -19.11
N PHE A 70 -2.61 3.69 -20.37
CA PHE A 70 -3.84 4.33 -20.84
C PHE A 70 -4.91 3.26 -21.06
N GLU A 71 -6.10 3.52 -20.55
CA GLU A 71 -7.25 2.63 -20.71
C GLU A 71 -8.54 3.44 -20.92
N VAL A 72 -9.57 2.78 -21.46
CA VAL A 72 -10.94 3.29 -21.48
C VAL A 72 -11.77 2.43 -20.55
N SER A 73 -12.36 3.04 -19.53
CA SER A 73 -13.18 2.32 -18.55
C SER A 73 -14.45 1.76 -19.19
N ALA A 74 -15.07 0.76 -18.57
CA ALA A 74 -16.37 0.23 -18.98
C ALA A 74 -17.49 1.29 -18.98
N SER A 75 -17.32 2.37 -18.22
CA SER A 75 -18.23 3.52 -18.21
C SER A 75 -17.96 4.52 -19.34
N GLY A 76 -16.88 4.35 -20.12
CA GLY A 76 -16.48 5.22 -21.23
C GLY A 76 -15.60 6.41 -20.82
N ALA A 77 -14.94 6.34 -19.68
CA ALA A 77 -13.98 7.37 -19.25
C ALA A 77 -12.58 7.03 -19.75
N ALA A 78 -11.85 8.01 -20.29
CA ALA A 78 -10.41 7.90 -20.51
C ALA A 78 -9.68 7.91 -19.16
N THR A 79 -8.84 6.90 -18.92
CA THR A 79 -8.06 6.74 -17.69
C THR A 79 -6.57 6.63 -17.97
N TYR A 80 -5.74 7.24 -17.12
CA TYR A 80 -4.28 7.19 -17.23
C TYR A 80 -3.66 6.86 -15.87
N ARG A 81 -2.70 5.94 -15.81
CA ARG A 81 -2.04 5.53 -14.57
C ARG A 81 -0.53 5.63 -14.71
N VAL A 82 0.08 6.47 -13.90
CA VAL A 82 1.53 6.64 -13.81
C VAL A 82 2.00 6.11 -12.45
N PRO A 83 2.52 4.87 -12.35
CA PRO A 83 3.05 4.36 -11.09
C PRO A 83 4.29 5.17 -10.66
N SER A 84 4.36 5.51 -9.38
CA SER A 84 5.58 6.00 -8.76
C SER A 84 6.47 4.82 -8.41
N TRP A 85 7.77 4.96 -8.64
CA TRP A 85 8.72 3.99 -8.11
C TRP A 85 8.72 4.05 -6.58
N THR A 86 8.64 2.89 -5.95
CA THR A 86 8.68 2.72 -4.50
C THR A 86 9.56 1.52 -4.18
N PRO A 87 10.53 1.63 -3.27
CA PRO A 87 11.37 0.51 -2.88
C PRO A 87 10.51 -0.63 -2.30
N GLN A 88 10.93 -1.88 -2.52
CA GLN A 88 10.32 -3.02 -1.84
C GLN A 88 10.59 -2.89 -0.34
N GLY A 89 9.54 -2.90 0.48
CA GLY A 89 9.69 -2.89 1.92
C GLY A 89 10.00 -4.28 2.49
N ILE A 90 10.35 -4.30 3.77
CA ILE A 90 10.68 -5.54 4.49
C ILE A 90 9.40 -6.38 4.64
N GLY A 91 9.49 -7.68 4.39
CA GLY A 91 8.38 -8.63 4.58
C GLY A 91 7.26 -8.50 3.54
N ASP A 92 7.54 -8.05 2.32
CA ASP A 92 6.53 -7.85 1.25
C ASP A 92 5.48 -6.77 1.56
N VAL A 93 5.75 -5.89 2.54
CA VAL A 93 4.99 -4.65 2.73
C VAL A 93 5.53 -3.60 1.77
N GLN A 94 4.87 -3.41 0.63
CA GLN A 94 5.21 -2.35 -0.32
C GLN A 94 4.10 -1.29 -0.36
N LEU A 95 4.47 -0.02 -0.21
CA LEU A 95 3.58 1.08 -0.56
C LEU A 95 3.55 1.17 -2.10
N VAL A 96 2.39 1.06 -2.72
CA VAL A 96 2.24 1.27 -4.17
C VAL A 96 1.55 2.60 -4.39
N LEU A 97 2.30 3.63 -4.77
CA LEU A 97 1.78 4.96 -5.07
C LEU A 97 1.64 5.17 -6.57
N SER A 98 0.59 5.84 -7.02
CA SER A 98 0.38 6.18 -8.43
C SER A 98 -0.25 7.56 -8.58
N LEU A 99 0.02 8.19 -9.71
CA LEU A 99 -0.75 9.33 -10.20
C LEU A 99 -1.81 8.80 -11.17
N GLU A 100 -3.09 9.05 -10.87
CA GLU A 100 -4.23 8.48 -11.59
C GLU A 100 -5.09 9.59 -12.19
N TYR A 101 -5.39 9.48 -13.48
CA TYR A 101 -6.28 10.37 -14.21
C TYR A 101 -7.57 9.66 -14.59
N SER A 102 -8.69 10.37 -14.52
CA SER A 102 -9.94 10.02 -15.17
C SER A 102 -10.61 11.28 -15.71
N SER A 103 -10.99 11.23 -16.99
CA SER A 103 -11.75 12.31 -17.67
C SER A 103 -13.12 12.65 -17.02
N ARG A 104 -13.60 11.80 -16.10
CA ARG A 104 -14.84 12.03 -15.35
C ARG A 104 -14.61 12.33 -13.86
N SER A 105 -13.36 12.39 -13.42
CA SER A 105 -13.06 12.78 -12.05
C SER A 105 -13.12 14.30 -11.92
N ASP A 106 -13.59 14.75 -10.76
CA ASP A 106 -13.60 16.16 -10.40
C ASP A 106 -12.18 16.68 -10.08
N ASN A 107 -12.11 17.89 -9.52
CA ASN A 107 -10.85 18.45 -9.03
C ASN A 107 -10.31 17.66 -7.83
N GLY A 108 -9.11 17.09 -7.97
CA GLY A 108 -8.38 16.42 -6.90
C GLY A 108 -7.22 17.24 -6.37
N VAL A 109 -6.46 16.65 -5.44
CA VAL A 109 -5.29 17.28 -4.79
C VAL A 109 -4.15 17.66 -5.75
N VAL A 110 -4.17 17.10 -6.95
CA VAL A 110 -3.17 17.29 -8.01
C VAL A 110 -3.78 17.87 -9.29
N GLY A 111 -5.02 18.37 -9.22
CA GLY A 111 -5.71 19.05 -10.31
C GLY A 111 -6.94 18.31 -10.84
N ILE A 112 -7.59 18.91 -11.84
CA ILE A 112 -8.83 18.40 -12.43
C ILE A 112 -8.59 17.08 -13.14
N GLY A 113 -9.40 16.08 -12.80
CA GLY A 113 -9.30 14.74 -13.35
C GLY A 113 -8.16 13.91 -12.77
N TRP A 114 -7.26 14.51 -11.97
CA TRP A 114 -6.10 13.84 -11.39
C TRP A 114 -6.28 13.54 -9.91
N SER A 115 -5.76 12.40 -9.48
CA SER A 115 -5.78 11.94 -8.10
C SER A 115 -4.52 11.15 -7.78
N ILE A 116 -4.25 10.95 -6.50
CA ILE A 116 -3.15 10.10 -6.02
C ILE A 116 -3.74 8.75 -5.61
N GLY A 117 -3.38 7.71 -6.35
CA GLY A 117 -3.74 6.32 -6.06
C GLY A 117 -2.74 5.68 -5.08
N GLY A 118 -3.19 4.62 -4.40
CA GLY A 118 -2.36 3.91 -3.41
C GLY A 118 -2.52 4.38 -1.97
N LEU A 119 -3.24 5.47 -1.74
CA LEU A 119 -3.61 5.93 -0.42
C LEU A 119 -4.85 5.17 0.06
N SER A 120 -4.77 4.58 1.25
CA SER A 120 -5.90 3.90 1.87
C SER A 120 -6.52 4.80 2.93
N THR A 121 -7.86 4.89 2.93
CA THR A 121 -8.59 5.65 3.93
C THR A 121 -9.86 4.94 4.34
N ILE A 122 -10.33 5.25 5.54
CA ILE A 122 -11.72 5.04 5.94
C ILE A 122 -12.38 6.40 5.95
N THR A 123 -13.56 6.52 5.36
CA THR A 123 -14.29 7.78 5.25
C THR A 123 -15.71 7.63 5.74
N ARG A 124 -16.33 8.72 6.18
CA ARG A 124 -17.78 8.79 6.23
C ARG A 124 -18.33 8.85 4.80
N CYS A 125 -19.37 8.08 4.54
CA CYS A 125 -20.03 8.02 3.25
C CYS A 125 -21.54 8.17 3.37
N ASN A 126 -22.14 8.59 2.26
CA ASN A 126 -23.58 8.79 2.16
C ASN A 126 -24.32 7.48 2.36
N ARG A 127 -25.56 7.59 2.82
CA ARG A 127 -26.51 6.49 2.80
C ARG A 127 -27.21 6.44 1.47
N THR A 128 -27.49 5.24 1.00
CA THR A 128 -28.23 5.02 -0.25
C THR A 128 -29.52 4.26 0.03
N VAL A 129 -30.55 4.45 -0.81
CA VAL A 129 -31.80 3.68 -0.67
C VAL A 129 -31.52 2.18 -0.78
N ALA A 130 -30.62 1.78 -1.69
CA ALA A 130 -30.27 0.38 -1.92
C ALA A 130 -29.61 -0.29 -0.71
N GLN A 131 -28.68 0.42 -0.03
CA GLN A 131 -27.89 -0.17 1.05
C GLN A 131 -28.51 0.05 2.44
N ASP A 132 -29.32 1.10 2.59
CA ASP A 132 -29.72 1.65 3.90
C ASP A 132 -31.22 1.95 4.03
N GLY A 133 -32.01 1.70 2.98
CA GLY A 133 -33.46 1.98 2.93
C GLY A 133 -33.83 3.46 2.80
N ARG A 134 -32.85 4.38 2.87
CA ARG A 134 -33.05 5.83 2.75
C ARG A 134 -31.77 6.52 2.30
N ALA A 135 -31.89 7.48 1.39
CA ALA A 135 -30.79 8.35 0.99
C ALA A 135 -30.60 9.49 2.00
N LEU A 136 -29.37 9.66 2.50
CA LEU A 136 -28.96 10.75 3.38
C LEU A 136 -27.50 11.11 3.11
N GLY A 137 -27.20 12.41 3.14
CA GLY A 137 -25.82 12.91 3.09
C GLY A 137 -25.09 12.71 4.41
N VAL A 138 -23.75 12.79 4.36
CA VAL A 138 -22.90 12.83 5.57
C VAL A 138 -23.21 14.10 6.36
N ALA A 139 -23.62 13.93 7.63
CA ALA A 139 -23.99 15.04 8.52
C ALA A 139 -23.08 15.16 9.75
N LEU A 140 -22.01 14.36 9.85
CA LEU A 140 -21.10 14.27 11.00
C LEU A 140 -21.83 13.86 12.30
N THR A 141 -22.76 12.92 12.16
CA THR A 141 -23.58 12.37 13.26
C THR A 141 -23.35 10.88 13.43
N LEU A 142 -23.90 10.29 14.49
CA LEU A 142 -23.87 8.83 14.70
C LEU A 142 -24.73 8.05 13.67
N ASN A 143 -25.52 8.74 12.84
CA ASN A 143 -26.35 8.11 11.81
C ASN A 143 -25.63 7.89 10.46
N ASP A 144 -24.46 8.51 10.29
CA ASP A 144 -23.64 8.37 9.08
C ASP A 144 -23.10 6.96 8.93
N ARG A 145 -22.65 6.61 7.72
CA ARG A 145 -22.00 5.34 7.44
C ARG A 145 -20.52 5.52 7.16
N PHE A 146 -19.75 4.48 7.41
CA PHE A 146 -18.33 4.42 7.13
C PHE A 146 -18.10 3.58 5.89
N CYS A 147 -17.15 3.98 5.07
CA CYS A 147 -16.72 3.27 3.89
C CYS A 147 -15.22 2.99 3.98
N TYR A 148 -14.84 1.74 3.71
CA TYR A 148 -13.45 1.32 3.58
C TYR A 148 -13.16 1.09 2.10
N GLN A 149 -12.22 1.86 1.53
CA GLN A 149 -11.89 1.80 0.10
C GLN A 149 -13.12 1.95 -0.83
N GLY A 150 -14.09 2.78 -0.44
CA GLY A 150 -15.35 2.99 -1.16
C GLY A 150 -16.44 1.94 -0.90
N GLY A 151 -16.13 0.82 -0.26
CA GLY A 151 -17.12 -0.17 0.16
C GLY A 151 -17.74 0.19 1.52
N GLN A 152 -19.08 0.22 1.61
CA GLN A 152 -19.75 0.54 2.87
C GLN A 152 -19.49 -0.55 3.92
N LEU A 153 -19.18 -0.12 5.15
CA LEU A 153 -18.98 -0.98 6.31
C LEU A 153 -20.32 -1.37 6.92
N LYS A 154 -20.52 -2.68 7.06
CA LYS A 154 -21.67 -3.29 7.72
C LYS A 154 -21.24 -3.79 9.10
N LEU A 155 -22.08 -3.51 10.10
CA LEU A 155 -21.81 -3.88 11.49
C LEU A 155 -21.90 -5.38 11.67
N VAL A 156 -20.85 -5.96 12.25
CA VAL A 156 -20.76 -7.39 12.62
C VAL A 156 -21.07 -7.56 14.10
N SER A 157 -20.53 -6.68 14.96
CA SER A 157 -20.78 -6.72 16.41
C SER A 157 -20.61 -5.35 17.07
N GLY A 158 -21.28 -5.15 18.21
CA GLY A 158 -21.26 -3.89 18.96
C GLY A 158 -22.38 -2.94 18.52
N ALA A 159 -22.15 -1.63 18.63
CA ALA A 159 -23.07 -0.59 18.19
C ALA A 159 -22.41 0.30 17.11
N TYR A 160 -23.14 0.60 16.04
CA TYR A 160 -22.60 1.37 14.91
C TYR A 160 -22.04 2.73 15.38
N GLY A 161 -20.83 3.07 14.93
CA GLY A 161 -20.14 4.30 15.31
C GLY A 161 -19.54 4.34 16.71
N GLN A 162 -19.72 3.31 17.53
CA GLN A 162 -19.18 3.27 18.89
C GLN A 162 -17.82 2.58 18.96
N ALA A 163 -17.01 2.95 19.96
CA ALA A 163 -15.76 2.26 20.25
C ALA A 163 -16.00 0.76 20.53
N GLY A 164 -15.13 -0.11 20.01
CA GLY A 164 -15.24 -1.56 20.12
C GLY A 164 -16.20 -2.22 19.12
N SER A 165 -16.88 -1.44 18.27
CA SER A 165 -17.68 -2.00 17.18
C SER A 165 -16.79 -2.62 16.10
N VAL A 166 -17.27 -3.71 15.51
CA VAL A 166 -16.57 -4.48 14.49
C VAL A 166 -17.41 -4.49 13.22
N TYR A 167 -16.76 -4.36 12.08
CA TYR A 167 -17.36 -4.26 10.77
C TYR A 167 -16.69 -5.20 9.77
N ALA A 168 -17.44 -5.50 8.71
CA ALA A 168 -16.98 -6.08 7.46
C ALA A 168 -17.43 -5.18 6.30
N THR A 169 -16.83 -5.33 5.13
CA THR A 169 -17.28 -4.66 3.92
C THR A 169 -18.54 -5.34 3.37
N GLU A 170 -19.45 -4.58 2.77
CA GLU A 170 -20.68 -5.13 2.19
C GLU A 170 -20.41 -6.22 1.14
N VAL A 171 -19.47 -5.97 0.25
CA VAL A 171 -18.83 -7.02 -0.56
C VAL A 171 -17.66 -7.55 0.24
N GLU A 172 -17.74 -8.81 0.66
CA GLU A 172 -16.80 -9.39 1.62
C GLU A 172 -15.36 -9.39 1.08
N SER A 173 -14.45 -8.81 1.86
CA SER A 173 -13.01 -8.76 1.59
C SER A 173 -12.20 -9.63 2.56
N PHE A 174 -12.87 -10.30 3.49
CA PHE A 174 -12.31 -11.03 4.63
C PHE A 174 -11.41 -10.16 5.51
N SER A 175 -11.70 -8.86 5.54
CA SER A 175 -11.03 -7.90 6.41
C SER A 175 -11.90 -7.66 7.64
N ARG A 176 -11.31 -7.73 8.82
CA ARG A 176 -11.96 -7.37 10.07
C ARG A 176 -11.62 -5.93 10.42
N ILE A 177 -12.61 -5.06 10.48
CA ILE A 177 -12.43 -3.63 10.79
C ILE A 177 -12.97 -3.37 12.19
N GLU A 178 -12.18 -2.77 13.07
CA GLU A 178 -12.55 -2.46 14.45
C GLU A 178 -12.43 -0.97 14.72
N ALA A 179 -13.48 -0.38 15.30
CA ALA A 179 -13.49 1.01 15.76
C ALA A 179 -12.82 1.13 17.13
N ILE A 180 -11.88 2.06 17.26
CA ILE A 180 -11.09 2.26 18.48
C ILE A 180 -11.28 3.69 19.00
N GLY A 181 -11.58 3.80 20.30
CA GLY A 181 -11.81 5.08 20.97
C GLY A 181 -12.99 5.88 20.42
N THR A 182 -13.21 7.06 20.97
CA THR A 182 -14.30 7.97 20.57
C THR A 182 -13.74 9.36 20.34
N ALA A 183 -14.12 10.00 19.24
CA ALA A 183 -13.81 11.38 18.90
C ALA A 183 -15.06 12.05 18.28
N GLY A 184 -15.63 13.02 19.00
CA GLY A 184 -16.90 13.64 18.61
C GLY A 184 -18.00 12.58 18.44
N ASN A 185 -18.70 12.62 17.31
CA ASN A 185 -19.79 11.69 16.97
C ASN A 185 -19.31 10.42 16.26
N GLY A 186 -18.28 9.74 16.78
CA GLY A 186 -17.82 8.48 16.20
C GLY A 186 -16.47 8.00 16.71
N PRO A 187 -15.85 7.04 16.01
CA PRO A 187 -14.57 6.46 16.42
C PRO A 187 -13.41 7.44 16.33
N ALA A 188 -12.43 7.30 17.24
CA ALA A 188 -11.19 8.07 17.15
C ALA A 188 -10.25 7.52 16.08
N SER A 189 -10.19 6.19 15.95
CA SER A 189 -9.37 5.48 14.97
C SER A 189 -10.02 4.17 14.55
N PHE A 190 -9.45 3.54 13.54
CA PHE A 190 -9.85 2.20 13.11
C PHE A 190 -8.63 1.30 12.95
N ARG A 191 -8.81 0.02 13.28
CA ARG A 191 -7.86 -1.05 12.97
C ARG A 191 -8.48 -2.00 11.95
N VAL A 192 -7.79 -2.21 10.83
CA VAL A 192 -8.18 -3.20 9.83
C VAL A 192 -7.19 -4.34 9.86
N THR A 193 -7.69 -5.56 10.06
CA THR A 193 -6.89 -6.79 9.92
C THR A 193 -7.34 -7.50 8.66
N THR A 194 -6.45 -7.61 7.67
CA THR A 194 -6.73 -8.31 6.41
C THR A 194 -6.62 -9.82 6.59
N LYS A 195 -7.16 -10.58 5.62
CA LYS A 195 -7.04 -12.05 5.59
C LYS A 195 -5.59 -12.56 5.60
N ASN A 196 -4.64 -11.76 5.11
CA ASN A 196 -3.23 -12.11 5.03
C ASN A 196 -2.48 -11.80 6.34
N GLY A 197 -3.16 -11.30 7.38
CA GLY A 197 -2.56 -10.96 8.67
C GLY A 197 -1.86 -9.60 8.73
N LEU A 198 -1.95 -8.80 7.65
CA LEU A 198 -1.57 -7.38 7.68
C LEU A 198 -2.57 -6.61 8.52
N VAL A 199 -2.04 -5.75 9.38
CA VAL A 199 -2.76 -4.81 10.23
C VAL A 199 -2.50 -3.40 9.72
N HIS A 200 -3.58 -2.69 9.43
CA HIS A 200 -3.57 -1.28 9.05
C HIS A 200 -4.26 -0.47 10.15
N GLU A 201 -3.60 0.57 10.64
CA GLU A 201 -4.17 1.49 11.62
C GLU A 201 -4.47 2.82 10.94
N TYR A 202 -5.67 3.36 11.18
CA TYR A 202 -6.17 4.58 10.55
C TYR A 202 -6.45 5.65 11.60
N GLY A 203 -5.99 6.87 11.36
CA GLY A 203 -6.23 8.03 12.22
C GLY A 203 -5.66 7.88 13.63
N LEU A 204 -4.43 7.40 13.80
CA LEU A 204 -3.78 7.34 15.11
C LEU A 204 -3.31 8.73 15.59
N SER A 205 -2.82 9.57 14.68
CA SER A 205 -2.38 10.94 14.95
C SER A 205 -3.42 11.97 14.48
N ALA A 206 -3.29 13.20 14.95
CA ALA A 206 -4.12 14.32 14.49
C ALA A 206 -3.97 14.55 12.97
N ASP A 207 -2.75 14.46 12.43
CA ASP A 207 -2.48 14.66 11.00
C ASP A 207 -3.07 13.56 10.11
N ALA A 208 -3.43 12.41 10.69
CA ALA A 208 -4.10 11.32 10.00
C ALA A 208 -5.64 11.38 10.12
N ARG A 209 -6.20 12.49 10.64
CA ARG A 209 -7.64 12.70 10.79
C ARG A 209 -8.04 14.00 10.10
N LEU A 210 -8.95 13.91 9.14
CA LEU A 210 -9.58 15.10 8.57
C LEU A 210 -10.85 15.40 9.35
N THR A 211 -10.85 16.52 10.08
CA THR A 211 -11.99 17.05 10.82
C THR A 211 -12.49 18.34 10.17
N PRO A 212 -13.75 18.37 9.67
CA PRO A 212 -14.31 19.59 9.09
C PRO A 212 -14.43 20.71 10.12
N GLY A 213 -14.02 21.92 9.73
CA GLY A 213 -14.18 23.13 10.54
C GLY A 213 -13.48 23.10 11.90
N GLY A 214 -12.46 22.25 12.08
CA GLY A 214 -11.76 22.09 13.36
C GLY A 214 -12.57 21.40 14.46
N GLY A 215 -13.69 20.76 14.11
CA GLY A 215 -14.51 20.01 15.06
C GLY A 215 -13.85 18.74 15.59
N ALA A 216 -14.47 18.11 16.58
CA ALA A 216 -13.99 16.83 17.15
C ALA A 216 -14.41 15.59 16.33
N THR A 217 -15.43 15.72 15.47
CA THR A 217 -15.94 14.60 14.66
C THR A 217 -15.09 14.40 13.41
N VAL A 218 -14.42 13.25 13.33
CA VAL A 218 -13.59 12.89 12.17
C VAL A 218 -14.47 12.50 10.98
N GLN A 219 -14.16 13.06 9.80
CA GLN A 219 -14.78 12.70 8.52
C GLN A 219 -13.97 11.62 7.79
N THR A 220 -12.64 11.73 7.82
CA THR A 220 -11.73 10.80 7.13
C THR A 220 -10.60 10.39 8.07
N TRP A 221 -10.38 9.09 8.17
CA TRP A 221 -9.24 8.49 8.85
C TRP A 221 -8.26 7.99 7.79
N ALA A 222 -7.12 8.68 7.67
CA ALA A 222 -6.03 8.29 6.78
C ALA A 222 -5.19 7.17 7.41
N LEU A 223 -4.59 6.32 6.55
CA LEU A 223 -3.66 5.28 6.99
C LEU A 223 -2.49 5.92 7.77
N SER A 224 -2.32 5.52 9.02
CA SER A 224 -1.22 5.98 9.87
C SER A 224 -0.03 5.03 9.77
N PHE A 225 -0.28 3.72 9.78
CA PHE A 225 0.78 2.71 9.75
C PHE A 225 0.22 1.36 9.26
N SER A 226 1.11 0.54 8.71
CA SER A 226 0.83 -0.81 8.23
C SER A 226 1.96 -1.76 8.60
N ALA A 227 1.64 -2.89 9.25
CA ALA A 227 2.59 -3.99 9.43
C ALA A 227 1.87 -5.32 9.64
N TYR A 228 2.62 -6.41 9.55
CA TYR A 228 2.13 -7.72 9.96
C TYR A 228 1.92 -7.78 11.47
N ARG A 229 0.92 -8.56 11.89
CA ARG A 229 0.60 -8.74 13.30
C ARG A 229 1.78 -9.25 14.15
N CYS A 230 2.66 -10.07 13.57
CA CYS A 230 3.87 -10.57 14.25
C CYS A 230 4.87 -9.45 14.61
N ASP A 231 4.90 -8.36 13.83
CA ASP A 231 5.82 -7.24 14.04
C ASP A 231 5.29 -6.26 15.10
N LEU A 232 3.96 -6.12 15.19
CA LEU A 232 3.29 -5.29 16.22
C LEU A 232 3.54 -5.81 17.65
N ASP A 233 3.58 -7.13 17.83
CA ASP A 233 3.89 -7.76 19.12
C ASP A 233 5.37 -7.57 19.53
N LEU A 234 6.27 -7.38 18.56
CA LEU A 234 7.69 -7.07 18.82
C LEU A 234 7.88 -5.57 19.17
N ALA A 235 7.20 -4.66 18.47
CA ALA A 235 7.28 -3.21 18.72
C ALA A 235 6.64 -2.78 20.04
N THR A 236 5.63 -3.52 20.53
CA THR A 236 4.97 -3.27 21.83
C THR A 236 5.60 -4.03 23.00
N GLY A 237 6.75 -4.70 22.78
CA GLY A 237 7.47 -5.46 23.82
C GLY A 237 6.72 -6.69 24.32
N ARG A 238 5.66 -7.12 23.64
CA ARG A 238 4.84 -8.27 24.04
C ARG A 238 5.39 -9.54 23.40
N ILE A 239 6.67 -9.83 23.70
CA ILE A 239 7.21 -11.17 23.51
C ILE A 239 6.41 -12.09 24.43
N ARG A 240 5.44 -12.84 23.87
CA ARG A 240 4.96 -14.03 24.57
C ARG A 240 6.16 -14.95 24.67
N LYS A 241 6.85 -14.91 25.82
CA LYS A 241 7.76 -15.96 26.21
C LYS A 241 6.98 -17.26 26.01
N LYS A 242 7.35 -18.02 24.98
CA LYS A 242 6.91 -19.40 24.82
C LYS A 242 7.54 -20.10 26.02
N THR A 243 6.84 -20.11 27.15
CA THR A 243 7.20 -20.92 28.30
C THR A 243 7.22 -22.34 27.78
N ARG A 244 8.42 -22.82 27.44
CA ARG A 244 8.68 -24.22 27.21
C ARG A 244 8.46 -24.87 28.58
N LEU A 245 7.25 -25.39 28.78
CA LEU A 245 7.03 -26.36 29.85
C LEU A 245 7.95 -27.56 29.57
N LYS A 246 8.52 -28.05 30.68
CA LYS A 246 9.64 -28.97 30.83
C LYS A 246 9.79 -30.04 29.75
#